data_AF-A0A965UU66-F1
#
_entry.id   AF-A0A965UU66-F1
#
_cell.length_a   1.000
_cell.length_b   1.000
_cell.length_c   1.000
_cell.angle_alpha   90.00
_cell.angle_beta   90.00
_cell.angle_gamma   90.00
#
_symmetry.space_group_name_H-M   'P 1'
#
loop_
_entity.id
_entity.type
_entity.pdbx_description
1 polymer ?
#
loop_
_entity_poly.entity_id
_entity_poly.type
_entity_poly.pdbx_seq_one_letter_code
_entity_poly.pdbx_strand_id
1 'polypeptide(L)'
;MNLLLDIEITSDYTTEPVSLATAKAYMKVNFTDDDALITSLIKNARIWLENYTGKSYGDRQATLTIEMNAMEWYDLPGPVQSVDAVQFGNQSIGCGQYDLVGSQIRMYQSGIHTIYLSYGFDTIPEDAKNDILSIT
;
A
#
# COMPACT_ATOMS: atom_id res chain seq x y z
N MET A 1 -0.48 20.33 -11.43
CA MET A 1 0.25 19.06 -11.16
C MET A 1 0.41 18.89 -9.66
N ASN A 2 -0.23 17.87 -9.10
CA ASN A 2 -0.08 17.47 -7.70
C ASN A 2 1.30 16.87 -7.45
N LEU A 3 1.91 17.14 -6.29
CA LEU A 3 3.25 16.69 -5.93
C LEU A 3 3.25 16.04 -4.55
N LEU A 4 3.67 14.77 -4.48
CA LEU A 4 3.96 14.11 -3.21
C LEU A 4 5.22 14.72 -2.60
N LEU A 5 5.09 15.27 -1.40
CA LEU A 5 6.21 15.85 -0.65
C LEU A 5 6.82 14.83 0.31
N ASP A 6 5.97 14.06 0.99
CA ASP A 6 6.41 13.06 1.97
C ASP A 6 5.37 11.93 2.13
N ILE A 7 5.88 10.74 2.46
CA ILE A 7 5.09 9.57 2.83
C ILE A 7 5.71 8.89 4.05
N GLU A 8 4.93 8.76 5.11
CA GLU A 8 5.32 8.05 6.32
C GLU A 8 4.43 6.81 6.49
N ILE A 9 5.03 5.63 6.62
CA ILE A 9 4.32 4.40 6.98
C ILE A 9 4.20 4.35 8.52
N THR A 10 3.00 4.56 9.03
CA THR A 10 2.72 4.60 10.47
C THR A 10 2.39 3.22 11.05
N SER A 11 1.92 2.30 10.20
CA SER A 11 1.72 0.89 10.55
C SER A 11 1.98 0.00 9.33
N ASP A 12 2.78 -1.04 9.52
CA ASP A 12 3.10 -2.04 8.50
C ASP A 12 2.64 -3.43 8.95
N TYR A 13 2.29 -4.28 8.00
CA TYR A 13 1.91 -5.66 8.28
C TYR A 13 3.14 -6.55 8.39
N THR A 14 3.08 -7.52 9.29
CA THR A 14 4.21 -8.41 9.61
C THR A 14 4.04 -9.83 9.07
N THR A 15 2.82 -10.17 8.61
CA THR A 15 2.52 -11.50 8.09
C THR A 15 2.67 -11.51 6.57
N GLU A 16 3.52 -12.40 6.06
CA GLU A 16 3.71 -12.53 4.61
C GLU A 16 2.44 -13.10 3.93
N PRO A 17 2.06 -12.61 2.73
CA PRO A 17 0.88 -13.10 2.02
C PRO A 17 0.98 -14.57 1.57
N VAL A 18 2.21 -15.09 1.47
CA VAL A 18 2.51 -16.48 1.13
C VAL A 18 3.29 -17.11 2.28
N SER A 19 2.87 -18.30 2.72
CA SER A 19 3.57 -19.02 3.79
C SER A 19 4.78 -19.80 3.27
N LEU A 20 5.78 -19.99 4.15
CA LEU A 20 6.95 -20.83 3.87
C LEU A 20 6.56 -22.23 3.38
N ALA A 21 5.55 -22.87 3.99
CA ALA A 21 5.08 -24.18 3.58
C ALA A 21 4.52 -24.18 2.15
N THR A 22 3.80 -23.13 1.76
CA THR A 22 3.26 -22.97 0.40
C THR A 22 4.39 -22.78 -0.60
N ALA A 23 5.37 -21.91 -0.29
CA ALA A 23 6.53 -21.69 -1.14
C ALA A 23 7.37 -22.97 -1.32
N LYS A 24 7.63 -23.70 -0.24
CA LYS A 24 8.33 -24.99 -0.29
C LYS A 24 7.59 -26.02 -1.13
N ALA A 25 6.28 -26.12 -0.99
CA ALA A 25 5.46 -27.00 -1.82
C ALA A 25 5.56 -26.63 -3.31
N TYR A 26 5.54 -25.34 -3.63
CA TYR A 26 5.71 -24.83 -5.00
C TYR A 26 7.08 -25.18 -5.59
N MET A 27 8.15 -25.03 -4.79
CA MET A 27 9.53 -25.36 -5.18
C MET A 27 9.86 -26.86 -5.10
N LYS A 28 8.94 -27.69 -4.59
CA LYS A 28 9.16 -29.12 -4.29
C LYS A 28 10.31 -29.36 -3.29
N VAL A 29 10.46 -28.48 -2.31
CA VAL A 29 11.45 -28.56 -1.22
C VAL A 29 10.84 -29.22 0.01
N ASN A 30 11.50 -30.23 0.59
CA ASN A 30 11.02 -30.96 1.77
C ASN A 30 12.01 -30.95 2.96
N PHE A 31 13.19 -30.35 2.82
CA PHE A 31 14.18 -30.16 3.88
C PHE A 31 14.04 -28.78 4.52
N THR A 32 14.71 -28.54 5.65
CA THR A 32 14.55 -27.32 6.47
C THR A 32 15.75 -26.37 6.42
N ASP A 33 16.87 -26.79 5.83
CA ASP A 33 18.12 -26.02 5.85
C ASP A 33 17.99 -24.63 5.19
N ASP A 34 17.12 -24.51 4.19
CA ASP A 34 16.88 -23.26 3.45
C ASP A 34 15.65 -22.47 3.93
N ASP A 35 15.01 -22.85 5.03
CA ASP A 35 13.77 -22.20 5.49
C ASP A 35 13.95 -20.69 5.72
N ALA A 36 15.10 -20.28 6.24
CA ALA A 36 15.43 -18.88 6.44
C ALA A 36 15.63 -18.13 5.11
N LEU A 37 16.28 -18.76 4.14
CA LEU A 37 16.48 -18.20 2.81
C LEU A 37 15.14 -18.03 2.09
N ILE A 38 14.30 -19.06 2.06
CA ILE A 38 12.99 -19.02 1.40
C ILE A 38 12.09 -17.96 2.05
N THR A 39 12.11 -17.85 3.37
CA THR A 39 11.39 -16.77 4.08
C THR A 39 11.85 -15.38 3.63
N SER A 40 13.17 -15.18 3.45
CA SER A 40 13.70 -13.91 2.95
C SER A 40 13.31 -13.64 1.48
N LEU A 41 13.25 -14.67 0.64
CA LEU A 41 12.86 -14.55 -0.76
C LEU A 41 11.39 -14.15 -0.90
N ILE A 42 10.49 -14.75 -0.11
CA ILE A 42 9.06 -14.38 -0.08
C ILE A 42 8.92 -12.88 0.25
N LYS A 43 9.64 -12.44 1.29
CA LYS A 43 9.62 -11.04 1.72
C LYS A 43 10.11 -10.10 0.61
N ASN A 44 11.21 -10.44 -0.05
CA ASN A 44 11.80 -9.64 -1.12
C ASN A 44 10.91 -9.60 -2.37
N ALA A 45 10.34 -10.74 -2.77
CA ALA A 45 9.38 -10.88 -3.86
C ALA A 45 8.19 -9.94 -3.66
N ARG A 46 7.60 -9.96 -2.46
CA ARG A 46 6.49 -9.08 -2.11
C ARG A 46 6.88 -7.60 -2.16
N ILE A 47 8.00 -7.20 -1.57
CA ILE A 47 8.47 -5.79 -1.63
C ILE A 47 8.69 -5.34 -3.08
N TRP A 48 9.28 -6.19 -3.91
CA TRP A 48 9.53 -5.87 -5.32
C TRP A 48 8.22 -5.65 -6.09
N LEU A 49 7.22 -6.52 -5.90
CA LEU A 49 5.91 -6.40 -6.52
C LEU A 49 5.12 -5.18 -6.02
N GLU A 50 5.17 -4.88 -4.72
CA GLU A 50 4.52 -3.69 -4.16
C GLU A 50 5.12 -2.41 -4.75
N ASN A 51 6.45 -2.33 -4.85
CA ASN A 51 7.14 -1.20 -5.47
C ASN A 51 6.82 -1.06 -6.97
N TYR A 52 6.70 -2.19 -7.68
CA TYR A 52 6.37 -2.19 -9.10
C TYR A 52 4.92 -1.79 -9.37
N THR A 53 3.99 -2.27 -8.55
CA THR A 53 2.54 -2.07 -8.76
C THR A 53 1.99 -0.84 -8.08
N GLY A 54 2.72 -0.25 -7.12
CA GLY A 54 2.23 0.83 -6.27
C GLY A 54 1.09 0.40 -5.33
N LYS A 55 0.92 -0.91 -5.12
CA LYS A 55 -0.13 -1.49 -4.27
C LYS A 55 0.47 -2.14 -3.05
N SER A 56 -0.25 -2.10 -1.93
CA SER A 56 0.12 -2.88 -0.75
C SER A 56 -0.64 -4.19 -0.67
N TYR A 57 0.09 -5.28 -0.42
CA TYR A 57 -0.39 -6.66 -0.42
C TYR A 57 -0.88 -7.15 0.94
N GLY A 58 -0.80 -6.28 1.96
CA GLY A 58 -1.42 -6.44 3.26
C GLY A 58 -1.78 -5.07 3.83
N ASP A 59 -2.41 -5.06 4.99
CA ASP A 59 -2.94 -3.84 5.60
C ASP A 59 -1.82 -2.92 6.11
N ARG A 60 -1.85 -1.66 5.67
CA ARG A 60 -0.93 -0.60 6.07
C ARG A 60 -1.69 0.67 6.44
N GLN A 61 -1.05 1.46 7.29
CA GLN A 61 -1.45 2.84 7.54
C GLN A 61 -0.32 3.77 7.12
N ALA A 62 -0.68 4.87 6.48
CA ALA A 62 0.28 5.88 6.09
C ALA A 62 -0.27 7.31 6.28
N THR A 63 0.67 8.24 6.38
CA THR A 63 0.44 9.67 6.31
C THR A 63 1.10 10.20 5.04
N LEU A 64 0.33 10.87 4.19
CA LEU A 64 0.82 11.50 2.96
C LEU A 64 0.77 13.01 3.11
N THR A 65 1.88 13.68 2.83
CA THR A 65 1.92 15.15 2.69
C THR A 65 2.03 15.49 1.22
N ILE A 66 1.01 16.13 0.67
CA ILE A 66 0.88 16.36 -0.78
C ILE A 66 0.56 17.82 -1.05
N GLU A 67 1.31 18.45 -1.95
CA GLU A 67 0.91 19.72 -2.56
C GLU A 67 -0.10 19.43 -3.67
N MET A 68 -1.35 19.87 -3.47
CA MET A 68 -2.44 19.61 -4.38
C MET A 68 -2.92 20.90 -5.06
N ASN A 69 -3.32 20.80 -6.32
CA ASN A 69 -4.07 21.84 -7.01
C ASN A 69 -5.57 21.54 -6.90
N ALA A 70 -6.36 22.59 -6.70
CA ALA A 70 -7.81 22.48 -6.64
C ALA A 70 -8.36 21.75 -7.87
N MET A 71 -9.30 20.83 -7.64
CA MET A 71 -10.02 20.05 -8.64
C MET A 71 -9.18 19.03 -9.45
N GLU A 72 -7.86 18.94 -9.22
CA GLU A 72 -7.02 17.90 -9.83
C GLU A 72 -7.07 16.60 -9.01
N TRP A 73 -7.20 15.47 -9.70
CA TRP A 73 -7.14 14.14 -9.08
C TRP A 73 -5.70 13.75 -8.73
N TYR A 74 -5.55 12.99 -7.65
CA TYR A 74 -4.32 12.36 -7.22
C TYR A 74 -4.57 10.89 -6.91
N ASP A 75 -3.69 10.01 -7.39
CA ASP A 75 -3.74 8.57 -7.13
C ASP A 75 -3.07 8.25 -5.79
N LEU A 76 -3.87 7.79 -4.83
CA LEU A 76 -3.40 7.32 -3.53
C LEU A 76 -2.80 5.90 -3.64
N PRO A 77 -1.85 5.55 -2.75
CA PRO A 77 -1.39 4.18 -2.58
C PRO A 77 -2.59 3.24 -2.36
N GLY A 78 -2.65 2.18 -3.16
CA GLY A 78 -3.83 1.34 -3.25
C GLY A 78 -3.63 -0.08 -2.71
N PRO A 79 -4.73 -0.85 -2.61
CA PRO A 79 -6.10 -0.37 -2.66
C PRO A 79 -6.46 0.41 -1.38
N VAL A 80 -7.15 1.55 -1.53
CA VAL A 80 -7.56 2.36 -0.37
C VAL A 80 -8.72 1.67 0.34
N GLN A 81 -8.57 1.44 1.65
CA GLN A 81 -9.66 0.92 2.51
C GLN A 81 -10.44 2.08 3.12
N SER A 82 -9.74 3.06 3.68
CA SER A 82 -10.33 4.28 4.23
C SER A 82 -9.37 5.46 4.14
N VAL A 83 -9.95 6.66 4.01
CA VAL A 83 -9.27 7.91 4.34
C VAL A 83 -9.75 8.31 5.73
N ASP A 84 -8.87 8.18 6.71
CA ASP A 84 -9.20 8.31 8.13
C ASP A 84 -9.32 9.79 8.53
N ALA A 85 -8.49 10.64 7.94
CA ALA A 85 -8.56 12.09 8.08
C ALA A 85 -7.87 12.81 6.93
N VAL A 86 -8.28 14.05 6.68
CA VAL A 86 -7.60 14.98 5.78
C VAL A 86 -7.42 16.31 6.50
N GLN A 87 -6.25 16.92 6.35
CA GLN A 87 -5.94 18.23 6.90
C GLN A 87 -5.46 19.18 5.82
N PHE A 88 -5.78 20.47 5.99
CA PHE A 88 -5.19 21.58 5.23
C PHE A 88 -4.42 22.47 6.21
N GLY A 89 -3.08 22.44 6.11
CA GLY A 89 -2.23 22.92 7.20
C GLY A 89 -2.51 22.15 8.50
N ASN A 90 -2.86 22.86 9.59
CA ASN A 90 -3.16 22.25 10.90
C ASN A 90 -4.66 22.08 11.18
N GLN A 91 -5.51 22.17 10.16
CA GLN A 91 -6.97 22.12 10.30
C GLN A 91 -7.52 20.88 9.62
N SER A 92 -8.33 20.09 10.34
CA SER A 92 -9.04 18.95 9.75
C SER A 92 -10.17 19.43 8.84
N ILE A 93 -10.29 18.82 7.66
CA ILE A 93 -11.30 19.13 6.66
C ILE A 93 -12.21 17.92 6.40
N GLY A 94 -13.47 18.20 6.03
CA GLY A 94 -14.52 17.18 5.91
C GLY A 94 -14.93 16.86 4.47
N CYS A 95 -15.80 15.84 4.34
CA CYS A 95 -16.48 15.53 3.08
C CYS A 95 -17.30 16.75 2.61
N GLY A 96 -17.04 17.22 1.39
CA GLY A 96 -17.50 18.51 0.89
C GLY A 96 -16.39 19.54 0.65
N GLN A 97 -15.19 19.29 1.17
CA GLN A 97 -13.95 20.00 0.79
C GLN A 97 -13.02 19.13 -0.07
N TYR A 98 -13.32 17.84 -0.17
CA TYR A 98 -12.65 16.87 -1.03
C TYR A 98 -13.65 15.81 -1.51
N ASP A 99 -13.32 15.17 -2.64
CA ASP A 99 -13.99 13.97 -3.12
C ASP A 99 -13.01 12.80 -3.12
N LEU A 100 -13.50 11.61 -2.75
CA LEU A 100 -12.79 10.34 -2.81
C LEU A 100 -13.56 9.39 -3.72
N VAL A 101 -12.88 8.84 -4.73
CA VAL A 101 -13.45 7.86 -5.68
C VAL A 101 -12.45 6.73 -5.87
N GLY A 102 -12.73 5.57 -5.29
CA GLY A 102 -11.77 4.45 -5.27
C GLY A 102 -10.47 4.88 -4.60
N SER A 103 -9.35 4.71 -5.29
CA SER A 103 -8.03 5.17 -4.83
C SER A 103 -7.68 6.60 -5.23
N GLN A 104 -8.63 7.37 -5.76
CA GLN A 104 -8.36 8.74 -6.23
C GLN A 104 -8.99 9.77 -5.30
N ILE A 105 -8.23 10.81 -4.97
CA ILE A 105 -8.71 11.95 -4.18
C ILE A 105 -8.51 13.25 -4.93
N ARG A 106 -9.43 14.19 -4.79
CA ARG A 106 -9.26 15.59 -5.24
C ARG A 106 -9.68 16.56 -4.15
N MET A 107 -8.97 17.67 -4.04
CA MET A 107 -9.24 18.75 -3.07
C MET A 107 -9.90 19.93 -3.76
N TYR A 108 -10.71 20.71 -3.03
CA TYR A 108 -11.40 21.88 -3.60
C TYR A 108 -10.57 23.16 -3.47
N GLN A 109 -9.51 23.11 -2.67
CA GLN A 109 -8.57 24.19 -2.43
C GLN A 109 -7.16 23.73 -2.81
N SER A 110 -6.38 24.63 -3.41
CA SER A 110 -4.96 24.36 -3.67
C SER A 110 -4.12 24.57 -2.41
N GLY A 111 -3.06 23.78 -2.27
CA GLY A 111 -2.04 23.89 -1.24
C GLY A 111 -1.69 22.54 -0.63
N ILE A 112 -0.99 22.58 0.50
CA ILE A 112 -0.46 21.38 1.15
C ILE A 112 -1.56 20.74 2.01
N HIS A 113 -1.85 19.48 1.71
CA HIS A 113 -2.78 18.65 2.46
C HIS A 113 -2.04 17.47 3.09
N THR A 114 -2.46 17.11 4.29
CA THR A 114 -2.01 15.91 4.99
C THR A 114 -3.15 14.91 5.00
N ILE A 115 -2.94 13.72 4.43
CA ILE A 115 -3.95 12.66 4.31
C ILE A 115 -3.49 11.46 5.14
N TYR A 116 -4.36 11.04 6.04
CA TYR A 116 -4.20 9.82 6.85
C TYR A 116 -5.05 8.75 6.20
N LEU A 117 -4.44 7.63 5.81
CA LEU A 117 -5.16 6.55 5.13
C LEU A 117 -4.78 5.17 5.67
N SER A 118 -5.77 4.28 5.63
CA SER A 118 -5.61 2.84 5.74
C SER A 118 -5.78 2.24 4.34
N TYR A 119 -4.82 1.43 3.92
CA TYR A 119 -4.75 0.88 2.56
C TYR A 119 -4.07 -0.49 2.55
N GLY A 120 -4.35 -1.29 1.53
CA GLY A 120 -3.89 -2.67 1.45
C GLY A 120 -5.02 -3.63 1.12
N PHE A 121 -4.67 -4.83 0.67
CA PHE A 121 -5.66 -5.87 0.44
C PHE A 121 -6.05 -6.56 1.75
N ASP A 122 -7.34 -6.51 2.11
CA ASP A 122 -7.91 -7.37 3.17
C ASP A 122 -7.69 -8.86 2.83
N THR A 123 -7.81 -9.18 1.55
CA THR A 123 -7.50 -10.50 1.00
C THR A 123 -6.80 -10.31 -0.33
N ILE A 124 -5.52 -10.66 -0.36
CA ILE A 124 -4.72 -10.57 -1.57
C ILE A 124 -5.33 -11.47 -2.68
N PRO A 125 -5.45 -10.97 -3.93
CA PRO A 125 -5.90 -11.77 -5.06
C PRO A 125 -4.99 -12.98 -5.29
N GLU A 126 -5.58 -14.10 -5.73
CA GLU A 126 -4.83 -15.35 -5.93
C GLU A 126 -3.72 -15.21 -6.98
N ASP A 127 -3.95 -14.41 -8.03
CA ASP A 127 -2.95 -14.13 -9.05
C ASP A 127 -1.70 -13.45 -8.46
N ALA A 128 -1.87 -12.50 -7.53
CA ALA A 128 -0.75 -11.83 -6.88
C ALA A 128 0.03 -12.77 -5.94
N LYS A 129 -0.63 -13.77 -5.33
CA LYS A 129 0.08 -14.83 -4.58
C LYS A 129 0.92 -15.70 -5.51
N ASN A 130 0.37 -16.05 -6.67
CA ASN A 130 1.10 -16.81 -7.69
C ASN A 130 2.29 -16.02 -8.24
N ASP A 131 2.13 -14.71 -8.43
CA ASP A 131 3.23 -13.83 -8.85
C ASP A 131 4.36 -13.82 -7.82
N ILE A 132 4.05 -13.71 -6.51
CA ILE A 132 5.04 -13.83 -5.43
C ILE A 132 5.78 -15.17 -5.54
N LEU A 133 5.04 -16.28 -5.66
CA LEU A 133 5.63 -17.63 -5.77
C LEU A 133 6.53 -17.79 -7.00
N SER A 134 6.21 -17.12 -8.11
CA SER A 134 6.97 -17.23 -9.36
C SER A 134 8.33 -16.54 -9.35
N ILE A 135 8.51 -15.57 -8.45
CA ILE A 135 9.73 -14.76 -8.31
C ILE A 135 10.48 -15.01 -6.99
N THR A 136 9.97 -15.92 -6.17
CA THR A 136 10.62 -16.43 -4.94
C THR A 136 11.56 -17.56 -5.32
#